data_AF-A0A969MYA0-F1
#
_entry.id   AF-A0A969MYA0-F1
#
_cell.length_a   1.000
_cell.length_b   1.000
_cell.length_c   1.000
_cell.angle_alpha   90.00
_cell.angle_beta   90.00
_cell.angle_gamma   90.00
#
_symmetry.space_group_name_H-M   'P 1'
#
loop_
_entity.id
_entity.type
_entity.pdbx_description
1 polymer ?
#
loop_
_entity_poly.entity_id
_entity_poly.type
_entity_poly.pdbx_seq_one_letter_code
_entity_poly.pdbx_strand_id
1 'polypeptide(L)'
;MVQPLIQALDNQATSGILTTVAPGGTGQGGNLSIDAQRIALADGAQIGAGTFGAGNSGTLTIQSPEIEIQGAFSQNLPTSFFTSVFSSSGRGGVMNIAGQNLVVGDGGQVRAGTSGSGDSGNLNLRI
;
A
#
# COMPACT_ATOMS: atom_id res chain seq x y z
N MET A 1 4.74 22.93 10.43
CA MET A 1 5.37 21.62 10.21
C MET A 1 4.28 20.64 9.82
N VAL A 2 4.46 19.86 8.74
CA VAL A 2 3.39 19.02 8.19
C VAL A 2 3.64 17.57 8.58
N GLN A 3 2.74 16.99 9.36
CA GLN A 3 2.70 15.56 9.67
C GLN A 3 1.58 14.96 8.81
N PRO A 4 1.88 14.27 7.70
CA PRO A 4 0.84 13.65 6.91
C PRO A 4 0.20 12.50 7.70
N LEU A 5 -1.02 12.73 8.16
CA LEU A 5 -1.94 11.72 8.67
C LEU A 5 -2.91 11.37 7.54
N ILE A 6 -2.97 10.09 7.19
CA ILE A 6 -3.95 9.58 6.23
C ILE A 6 -4.89 8.67 7.02
N GLN A 7 -6.16 9.09 7.11
CA GLN A 7 -7.21 8.40 7.84
C GLN A 7 -8.53 8.53 7.09
N ALA A 8 -9.40 7.52 7.18
CA ALA A 8 -10.78 7.65 6.71
C ALA A 8 -11.58 8.54 7.68
N LEU A 9 -12.36 9.48 7.15
CA LEU A 9 -13.09 10.46 7.99
C LEU A 9 -14.54 10.06 8.30
N ASP A 10 -15.14 9.13 7.54
CA ASP A 10 -16.59 8.90 7.60
C ASP A 10 -17.04 7.44 7.71
N ASN A 11 -16.15 6.47 7.94
CA ASN A 11 -16.50 5.04 7.97
C ASN A 11 -17.28 4.56 6.72
N GLN A 12 -17.26 5.32 5.60
CA GLN A 12 -17.90 4.96 4.32
C GLN A 12 -16.93 4.88 3.13
N ALA A 13 -15.81 5.61 3.15
CA ALA A 13 -14.77 5.51 2.11
C ALA A 13 -13.35 5.29 2.67
N THR A 14 -12.56 4.47 1.98
CA THR A 14 -11.11 4.38 2.22
C THR A 14 -10.42 5.68 1.82
N SER A 15 -9.65 6.28 2.74
CA SER A 15 -8.70 7.34 2.38
C SER A 15 -7.44 6.70 1.80
N GLY A 16 -6.86 7.28 0.75
CA GLY A 16 -5.61 6.73 0.25
C GLY A 16 -4.89 7.51 -0.83
N ILE A 17 -3.63 7.14 -1.02
CA ILE A 17 -2.77 7.59 -2.12
C ILE A 17 -2.52 6.39 -3.01
N LEU A 18 -3.12 6.39 -4.20
CA LEU A 18 -3.23 5.19 -5.04
C LEU A 18 -2.83 5.46 -6.48
N THR A 19 -1.99 4.58 -7.04
CA THR A 19 -1.63 4.53 -8.47
C THR A 19 -2.02 3.18 -9.07
N THR A 20 -3.28 2.77 -8.87
CA THR A 20 -3.74 1.41 -9.19
C THR A 20 -4.38 1.26 -10.57
N VAL A 21 -4.35 0.04 -11.11
CA VAL A 21 -5.20 -0.32 -12.26
C VAL A 21 -6.55 -0.77 -11.74
N ALA A 22 -7.62 -0.04 -12.09
CA ALA A 22 -8.98 -0.33 -11.66
C ALA A 22 -9.53 -1.65 -12.25
N PRO A 23 -10.58 -2.24 -11.66
CA PRO A 23 -11.26 -3.42 -12.23
C PRO A 23 -11.66 -3.21 -13.69
N GLY A 24 -11.41 -4.22 -14.54
CA GLY A 24 -11.65 -4.14 -15.99
C GLY A 24 -10.58 -3.36 -16.78
N GLY A 25 -9.69 -2.64 -16.11
CA GLY A 25 -8.53 -2.02 -16.72
C GLY A 25 -7.43 -3.02 -17.07
N THR A 26 -6.57 -2.65 -18.02
CA THR A 26 -5.37 -3.41 -18.39
C THR A 26 -4.16 -2.50 -18.33
N GLY A 27 -3.05 -2.95 -17.76
CA GLY A 27 -1.81 -2.19 -17.76
C GLY A 27 -0.90 -2.48 -16.58
N GLN A 28 0.09 -1.60 -16.36
CA GLN A 28 0.96 -1.66 -15.19
C GLN A 28 0.50 -0.63 -14.16
N GLY A 29 0.49 -1.01 -12.88
CA GLY A 29 0.33 -0.08 -11.78
C GLY A 29 1.38 1.03 -11.85
N GLY A 30 1.01 2.24 -11.47
CA GLY A 30 1.93 3.38 -11.51
C GLY A 30 2.99 3.30 -10.42
N ASN A 31 4.02 4.13 -10.53
CA ASN A 31 5.04 4.26 -9.49
C ASN A 31 4.66 5.37 -8.51
N LEU A 32 4.80 5.10 -7.22
CA LEU A 32 4.53 6.03 -6.14
C LEU A 32 5.77 6.19 -5.25
N SER A 33 6.17 7.44 -5.02
CA SER A 33 7.28 7.79 -4.11
C SER A 33 6.77 8.73 -3.04
N ILE A 34 7.02 8.40 -1.77
CA ILE A 34 6.64 9.21 -0.61
C ILE A 34 7.88 9.50 0.22
N ASP A 35 8.12 10.78 0.45
CA ASP A 35 9.15 11.30 1.34
C ASP A 35 8.45 12.19 2.39
N ALA A 36 8.56 11.80 3.65
CA ALA A 36 7.95 12.52 4.77
C ALA A 36 8.71 12.28 6.07
N GLN A 37 8.65 13.24 7.00
CA GLN A 37 9.28 13.07 8.32
C GLN A 37 8.56 12.03 9.21
N ARG A 38 7.24 11.89 9.05
CA ARG A 38 6.41 10.87 9.70
C ARG A 38 5.30 10.46 8.75
N ILE A 39 4.98 9.18 8.69
CA ILE A 39 3.80 8.65 8.01
C ILE A 39 2.94 7.91 9.03
N ALA A 40 1.68 8.31 9.15
CA ALA A 40 0.70 7.61 9.97
C ALA A 40 -0.50 7.21 9.11
N LEU A 41 -0.81 5.92 9.07
CA LEU A 41 -2.03 5.37 8.50
C LEU A 41 -2.93 4.84 9.61
N ALA A 42 -4.20 5.21 9.56
CA ALA A 42 -5.22 4.75 10.49
C ALA A 42 -6.55 4.45 9.77
N ASP A 43 -7.45 3.71 10.43
CA ASP A 43 -8.85 3.56 10.05
C ASP A 43 -9.06 3.14 8.58
N GLY A 44 -8.32 2.10 8.15
CA GLY A 44 -8.31 1.52 6.80
C GLY A 44 -7.79 2.43 5.70
N ALA A 45 -6.98 3.42 6.05
CA ALA A 45 -6.21 4.18 5.07
C ALA A 45 -5.23 3.29 4.29
N GLN A 46 -5.07 3.57 3.00
CA GLN A 46 -4.21 2.78 2.13
C GLN A 46 -3.24 3.64 1.30
N ILE A 47 -2.01 3.17 1.15
CA ILE A 47 -1.06 3.67 0.15
C ILE A 47 -0.67 2.52 -0.75
N GLY A 48 -0.79 2.66 -2.06
CA GLY A 48 -0.48 1.53 -2.92
C GLY A 48 -0.37 1.77 -4.41
N ALA A 49 0.36 0.86 -5.02
CA ALA A 49 0.65 0.78 -6.46
C ALA A 49 0.22 -0.59 -7.05
N GLY A 50 -0.81 -1.20 -6.47
CA GLY A 50 -1.35 -2.51 -6.88
C GLY A 50 -2.17 -2.51 -8.16
N THR A 51 -2.70 -3.66 -8.54
CA THR A 51 -3.66 -3.81 -9.64
C THR A 51 -4.88 -4.62 -9.20
N PHE A 52 -6.06 -4.13 -9.56
CA PHE A 52 -7.34 -4.86 -9.46
C PHE A 52 -7.81 -5.35 -10.85
N GLY A 53 -7.36 -4.69 -11.92
CA GLY A 53 -7.50 -5.15 -13.31
C GLY A 53 -6.38 -6.09 -13.75
N ALA A 54 -6.32 -6.40 -15.04
CA ALA A 54 -5.29 -7.28 -15.59
C ALA A 54 -3.94 -6.56 -15.75
N GLY A 55 -2.86 -7.21 -15.31
CA GLY A 55 -1.50 -6.72 -15.49
C GLY A 55 -0.72 -6.52 -14.18
N ASN A 56 0.49 -6.00 -14.32
CA ASN A 56 1.49 -6.01 -13.24
C ASN A 56 1.29 -4.86 -12.25
N SER A 57 1.59 -5.08 -10.98
CA SER A 57 1.69 -4.00 -10.00
C SER A 57 2.96 -3.17 -10.19
N GLY A 58 2.88 -1.88 -9.84
CA GLY A 58 3.96 -0.92 -9.96
C GLY A 58 4.93 -0.92 -8.78
N THR A 59 5.67 0.18 -8.63
CA THR A 59 6.64 0.35 -7.54
C THR A 59 6.12 1.31 -6.48
N LEU A 60 6.28 0.96 -5.21
CA LEU A 60 6.07 1.84 -4.07
C LEU A 60 7.40 2.08 -3.34
N THR A 61 7.83 3.33 -3.27
CA THR A 61 9.02 3.73 -2.51
C THR A 61 8.60 4.66 -1.38
N ILE A 62 8.95 4.30 -0.14
CA ILE A 62 8.66 5.07 1.06
C ILE A 62 9.96 5.38 1.79
N GLN A 63 10.18 6.66 2.05
CA GLN A 63 11.27 7.16 2.88
C GLN A 63 10.67 7.99 4.01
N SER A 64 10.74 7.46 5.23
CA SER A 64 10.30 8.17 6.42
C SER A 64 10.97 7.64 7.67
N PRO A 65 11.55 8.49 8.54
CA PRO A 65 12.10 8.05 9.82
C PRO A 65 11.09 7.31 10.68
N GLU A 66 9.84 7.77 10.72
CA GLU A 66 8.77 7.25 11.58
C GLU A 66 7.57 6.80 10.75
N ILE A 67 7.27 5.50 10.79
CA ILE A 67 6.14 4.91 10.06
C ILE A 67 5.24 4.16 11.04
N GLU A 68 3.95 4.49 11.00
CA GLU A 68 2.93 3.87 11.83
C GLU A 68 1.72 3.45 10.97
N ILE A 69 1.34 2.17 11.05
CA ILE A 69 0.21 1.59 10.33
C ILE A 69 -0.68 0.89 11.36
N GLN A 70 -1.85 1.45 11.61
CA GLN A 70 -2.76 0.97 12.66
C GLN A 70 -4.16 0.73 12.11
N GLY A 71 -4.79 -0.33 12.62
CA GLY A 71 -6.23 -0.54 12.46
C GLY A 71 -6.66 -1.19 11.14
N ALA A 72 -7.98 -1.32 11.03
CA ALA A 72 -8.70 -1.67 9.82
C ALA A 72 -10.04 -0.94 9.86
N PHE A 73 -10.53 -0.51 8.69
CA PHE A 73 -11.81 0.20 8.58
C PHE A 73 -13.02 -0.72 8.73
N SER A 74 -12.85 -2.00 8.41
CA SER A 74 -13.82 -3.09 8.58
C SER A 74 -13.09 -4.43 8.58
N GLN A 75 -13.79 -5.52 8.93
CA GLN A 75 -13.23 -6.89 8.96
C GLN A 75 -12.53 -7.34 7.66
N ASN A 76 -12.72 -6.60 6.54
CA ASN A 76 -12.21 -6.97 5.22
C ASN A 76 -11.30 -5.93 4.56
N LEU A 77 -11.10 -4.74 5.15
CA LEU A 77 -10.26 -3.68 4.56
C LEU A 77 -9.20 -3.20 5.55
N PRO A 78 -7.96 -3.74 5.46
CA PRO A 78 -6.88 -3.36 6.35
C PRO A 78 -6.32 -1.98 6.01
N THR A 79 -5.87 -1.27 7.04
CA THR A 79 -4.94 -0.14 6.87
C THR A 79 -3.65 -0.69 6.29
N SER A 80 -3.16 -0.18 5.16
CA SER A 80 -2.04 -0.84 4.49
C SER A 80 -1.16 -0.02 3.56
N PHE A 81 0.08 -0.49 3.45
CA PHE A 81 0.90 -0.30 2.25
C PHE A 81 0.76 -1.51 1.34
N PHE A 82 0.54 -1.32 0.04
CA PHE A 82 0.42 -2.44 -0.88
C PHE A 82 0.98 -2.25 -2.30
N THR A 83 1.59 -3.31 -2.83
CA THR A 83 2.00 -3.48 -4.25
C THR A 83 1.47 -4.82 -4.78
N SER A 84 0.25 -5.15 -4.40
CA SER A 84 -0.36 -6.45 -4.69
C SER A 84 -1.15 -6.47 -6.00
N VAL A 85 -1.14 -7.61 -6.69
CA VAL A 85 -2.05 -7.94 -7.80
C VAL A 85 -3.24 -8.73 -7.23
N PHE A 86 -4.43 -8.14 -7.32
CA PHE A 86 -5.68 -8.72 -6.84
C PHE A 86 -6.50 -9.42 -7.94
N SER A 87 -6.04 -9.38 -9.19
CA SER A 87 -6.62 -10.11 -10.31
C SER A 87 -5.95 -11.48 -10.50
N SER A 88 -6.51 -12.31 -11.38
CA SER A 88 -6.03 -13.69 -11.62
C SER A 88 -4.68 -13.77 -12.35
N SER A 89 -4.19 -12.68 -12.93
CA SER A 89 -2.94 -12.66 -13.68
C SER A 89 -2.19 -11.33 -13.59
N GLY A 90 -0.87 -11.42 -13.40
CA GLY A 90 0.03 -10.27 -13.26
C GLY A 90 1.13 -10.51 -12.24
N ARG A 91 2.27 -9.86 -12.45
CA ARG A 91 3.41 -9.88 -11.52
C ARG A 91 3.20 -8.84 -10.41
N GLY A 92 3.40 -9.25 -9.16
CA GLY A 92 3.46 -8.39 -7.98
C GLY A 92 4.55 -7.33 -8.10
N GLY A 93 4.31 -6.19 -7.45
CA GLY A 93 5.16 -5.02 -7.59
C GLY A 93 6.40 -5.06 -6.69
N VAL A 94 7.19 -4.00 -6.74
CA VAL A 94 8.33 -3.80 -5.84
C VAL A 94 7.96 -2.76 -4.79
N MET A 95 8.11 -3.10 -3.52
CA MET A 95 7.92 -2.18 -2.41
C MET A 95 9.25 -1.97 -1.70
N ASN A 96 9.70 -0.72 -1.62
CA ASN A 96 10.91 -0.32 -0.89
C ASN A 96 10.50 0.59 0.26
N ILE A 97 10.81 0.20 1.49
CA ILE A 97 10.53 0.99 2.69
C ILE A 97 11.85 1.23 3.41
N ALA A 98 12.18 2.51 3.61
CA ALA A 98 13.34 2.95 4.36
C ALA A 98 12.90 3.88 5.50
N GLY A 99 13.32 3.55 6.72
CA GLY A 99 13.01 4.31 7.92
C GLY A 99 13.92 3.99 9.08
N GLN A 100 13.58 4.49 10.27
CA GLN A 100 14.26 4.15 11.52
C GLN A 100 13.33 3.36 12.45
N ASN A 101 12.03 3.62 12.37
CA ASN A 101 11.02 2.95 13.15
C ASN A 101 9.80 2.64 12.27
N LEU A 102 9.36 1.38 12.33
CA LEU A 102 8.17 0.89 11.64
C LEU A 102 7.31 0.13 12.65
N VAL A 103 6.14 0.69 12.95
CA VAL A 103 5.12 0.06 13.78
C VAL A 103 3.95 -0.36 12.92
N VAL A 104 3.61 -1.65 13.00
CA VAL A 104 2.43 -2.23 12.33
C VAL A 104 1.61 -2.94 13.40
N GLY A 105 0.43 -2.41 13.70
CA GLY A 105 -0.43 -2.90 14.79
C GLY A 105 -1.90 -2.91 14.39
N ASP A 106 -2.73 -3.45 15.29
CA ASP A 106 -4.19 -3.42 15.20
C ASP A 106 -4.78 -3.89 13.85
N GLY A 107 -4.15 -4.88 13.21
CA GLY A 107 -4.59 -5.43 11.92
C GLY A 107 -4.07 -4.68 10.68
N GLY A 108 -3.20 -3.68 10.86
CA GLY A 108 -2.46 -3.03 9.79
C GLY A 108 -1.57 -4.00 9.01
N GLN A 109 -1.32 -3.69 7.74
CA GLN A 109 -0.59 -4.60 6.82
C GLN A 109 0.44 -3.89 5.95
N VAL A 110 1.52 -4.60 5.65
CA VAL A 110 2.49 -4.26 4.58
C VAL A 110 2.51 -5.44 3.62
N ARG A 111 2.01 -5.24 2.40
CA ARG A 111 1.71 -6.35 1.48
C ARG A 111 2.23 -6.16 0.07
N ALA A 112 3.23 -6.95 -0.30
CA ALA A 112 3.60 -7.22 -1.69
C ALA A 112 3.15 -8.64 -2.06
N GLY A 113 2.57 -8.86 -3.24
CA GLY A 113 2.11 -10.19 -3.63
C GLY A 113 1.29 -10.25 -4.91
N THR A 114 0.92 -11.45 -5.32
CA THR A 114 -0.15 -11.68 -6.29
C THR A 114 -1.15 -12.69 -5.74
N SER A 115 -2.42 -12.54 -6.13
CA SER A 115 -3.47 -13.55 -5.91
C SER A 115 -3.60 -14.51 -7.09
N GLY A 116 -2.92 -14.22 -8.20
CA GLY A 116 -2.88 -15.03 -9.41
C GLY A 116 -1.61 -15.88 -9.53
N SER A 117 -1.32 -16.36 -10.75
CA SER A 117 -0.19 -17.24 -11.05
C SER A 117 1.14 -16.53 -11.37
N GLY A 118 1.18 -15.20 -11.31
CA GLY A 118 2.41 -14.44 -11.58
C GLY A 118 3.42 -14.47 -10.42
N ASP A 119 4.61 -13.92 -10.62
CA ASP A 119 5.56 -13.79 -9.51
C ASP A 119 5.06 -12.77 -8.49
N SER A 120 5.28 -13.00 -7.20
CA SER A 120 4.72 -12.17 -6.12
C SER A 120 5.40 -10.80 -5.92
N GLY A 121 6.45 -10.49 -6.67
CA GLY A 121 7.20 -9.24 -6.52
C GLY A 121 8.16 -9.27 -5.32
N ASN A 122 8.59 -8.09 -4.88
CA ASN A 122 9.60 -7.93 -3.82
C ASN A 122 9.15 -6.90 -2.78
N LEU A 123 9.41 -7.20 -1.50
CA LEU A 123 9.32 -6.25 -0.38
C LEU A 123 10.71 -6.09 0.23
N ASN A 124 11.28 -4.90 0.11
CA ASN A 124 12.57 -4.54 0.70
C ASN A 124 12.33 -3.57 1.86
N LEU A 125 12.78 -3.99 3.05
CA LEU A 125 12.67 -3.22 4.29
C LEU A 125 14.08 -2.88 4.79
N ARG A 126 14.34 -1.59 5.00
CA ARG A 126 15.55 -1.06 5.61
C ARG A 126 15.17 -0.17 6.78
N ILE A 127 15.09 -0.76 7.96
CA ILE A 127 14.73 -0.11 9.23
C ILE A 127 15.96 -0.09 10.14
#